data_AF-A0A7X2D5A1-F1
#
_entry.id   AF-A0A7X2D5A1-F1
#
_cell.length_a   1.000
_cell.length_b   1.000
_cell.length_c   1.000
_cell.angle_alpha   90.00
_cell.angle_beta   90.00
_cell.angle_gamma   90.00
#
_symmetry.space_group_name_H-M   'P 1'
#
loop_
_entity.id
_entity.type
_entity.pdbx_description
1 polymer ?
#
loop_
_entity_poly.entity_id
_entity_poly.type
_entity_poly.pdbx_seq_one_letter_code
_entity_poly.pdbx_strand_id
1 'polypeptide(L)'
;MIMEEQEVSLRDYIRVIKKRKKTILLLFFIAVISSAVVSFFLPPVYEATLAIKIGNIIDIDTLEKEPIESPIAASQFLKGPQILIGAIRDLKLPYTVKEFGEKVSIEPIRETENLVQ
;
A
#
# COMPACT_ATOMS: atom_id res chain seq x y z
N MET A 1 3.97 41.19 46.43
CA MET A 1 3.89 41.08 44.97
C MET A 1 3.06 39.85 44.69
N ILE A 2 1.76 40.02 44.43
CA ILE A 2 0.82 38.90 44.26
C ILE A 2 0.72 38.67 42.75
N MET A 3 1.19 37.52 42.28
CA MET A 3 0.96 37.08 40.91
C MET A 3 -0.53 36.72 40.79
N GLU A 4 -1.28 37.48 40.00
CA GLU A 4 -2.64 37.09 39.61
C GLU A 4 -2.54 35.84 38.73
N GLU A 5 -3.09 34.72 39.22
CA GLU A 5 -3.27 33.51 38.42
C GLU A 5 -4.33 33.80 37.35
N GLN A 6 -3.90 33.99 36.09
CA GLN A 6 -4.83 34.08 34.97
C GLN A 6 -5.45 32.71 34.69
N GLU A 7 -6.67 32.48 35.17
CA GLU A 7 -7.49 31.36 34.72
C GLU A 7 -7.91 31.58 33.26
N VAL A 8 -7.23 30.91 32.33
CA VAL A 8 -7.57 30.99 30.90
C VAL A 8 -8.78 30.12 30.60
N SER A 9 -9.90 30.74 30.23
CA SER A 9 -11.13 30.02 29.88
C SER A 9 -11.06 29.45 28.45
N LEU A 10 -11.73 28.31 28.19
CA LEU A 10 -11.82 27.71 26.85
C LEU A 10 -12.40 28.69 25.79
N ARG A 11 -13.26 29.61 26.24
CA ARG A 11 -13.93 30.59 25.39
C ARG A 11 -12.95 31.62 24.81
N ASP A 12 -11.88 31.90 25.53
CA ASP A 12 -10.86 32.86 25.09
C ASP A 12 -10.00 32.28 23.96
N TYR A 13 -9.70 30.98 23.96
CA TYR A 13 -9.04 30.30 22.83
C TYR A 13 -9.89 30.36 21.55
N ILE A 14 -11.20 30.11 21.64
CA ILE A 14 -12.12 30.22 20.49
C ILE A 14 -12.13 31.65 19.94
N ARG A 15 -12.05 32.67 20.81
CA ARG A 15 -11.98 34.08 20.40
C ARG A 15 -10.69 34.38 19.65
N VAL A 16 -9.56 33.81 20.07
CA VAL A 16 -8.26 33.93 19.36
C VAL A 16 -8.32 33.29 17.97
N ILE A 17 -8.89 32.09 17.85
CA ILE A 17 -9.06 31.39 16.56
C ILE A 17 -9.93 32.22 15.62
N LYS A 18 -11.07 32.74 16.10
CA LYS A 18 -11.95 33.63 15.30
C LYS A 18 -11.23 34.92 14.87
N LYS A 19 -10.39 35.50 15.74
CA LYS A 19 -9.61 36.71 15.43
C LYS A 19 -8.54 36.46 14.36
N ARG A 20 -7.90 35.28 14.37
CA ARG A 20 -6.83 34.88 13.44
C ARG A 20 -7.29 34.00 12.28
N LYS A 21 -8.60 33.86 12.05
CA LYS A 21 -9.18 32.99 11.02
C LYS A 21 -8.58 33.18 9.61
N LYS A 22 -8.21 34.42 9.26
CA LYS A 22 -7.58 34.73 7.96
C LYS A 22 -6.20 34.10 7.82
N THR A 23 -5.38 34.14 8.88
CA THR A 23 -4.05 33.52 8.89
C THR A 23 -4.14 31.99 8.80
N ILE A 24 -5.09 31.40 9.54
CA ILE A 24 -5.34 29.95 9.49
C ILE A 24 -5.80 29.54 8.08
N LEU A 25 -6.72 30.31 7.49
CA LEU A 25 -7.23 30.04 6.15
C LEU A 25 -6.13 30.19 5.09
N LEU A 26 -5.27 31.21 5.20
CA LEU A 26 -4.12 31.39 4.31
C LEU A 26 -3.16 30.20 4.38
N LEU A 27 -2.80 29.77 5.59
CA LEU A 27 -1.91 28.62 5.78
C LEU A 27 -2.52 27.33 5.20
N PHE A 28 -3.82 27.12 5.42
CA PHE A 28 -4.55 26.02 4.83
C PHE A 28 -4.49 26.04 3.31
N PHE A 29 -4.76 27.18 2.67
CA PHE A 29 -4.68 27.30 1.22
C PHE A 29 -3.26 27.09 0.69
N ILE A 30 -2.24 27.61 1.37
CA ILE A 30 -0.84 27.37 0.99
C ILE A 30 -0.54 25.87 1.01
N ALA A 31 -0.93 25.16 2.08
CA ALA A 31 -0.72 23.72 2.20
C ALA A 31 -1.47 22.92 1.12
N VAL A 32 -2.73 23.28 0.83
CA VAL A 32 -3.54 22.65 -0.21
C VAL A 32 -2.95 22.88 -1.60
N ILE A 33 -2.57 24.13 -1.91
CA ILE A 33 -1.96 24.46 -3.20
C ILE A 33 -0.61 23.75 -3.34
N SER A 34 0.24 23.74 -2.30
CA SER A 34 1.50 23.01 -2.37
C SER A 34 1.29 21.51 -2.58
N SER A 35 0.30 20.92 -1.92
CA SER A 35 -0.04 19.51 -2.10
C SER A 35 -0.53 19.22 -3.51
N ALA A 36 -1.40 20.08 -4.06
CA ALA A 36 -1.88 19.96 -5.43
C ALA A 36 -0.72 20.05 -6.44
N VAL A 37 0.15 21.05 -6.30
CA VAL A 37 1.32 21.23 -7.16
C VAL A 37 2.18 19.96 -7.13
N VAL A 38 2.54 19.47 -5.94
CA VAL A 38 3.31 18.23 -5.78
C VAL A 38 2.60 17.05 -6.47
N SER A 39 1.30 16.89 -6.25
CA SER A 39 0.50 15.81 -6.88
C SER A 39 0.53 15.82 -8.40
N PHE A 40 0.62 16.99 -9.05
CA PHE A 40 0.74 17.08 -10.51
C PHE A 40 2.15 16.77 -11.03
N PHE A 41 3.18 16.90 -10.20
CA PHE A 41 4.56 16.56 -10.56
C PHE A 41 4.90 15.09 -10.32
N LEU A 42 4.21 14.39 -9.42
CA LEU A 42 4.45 12.96 -9.22
C LEU A 42 3.99 12.16 -10.46
N PRO A 43 4.81 11.23 -10.97
CA PRO A 43 4.40 10.35 -12.05
C PRO A 43 3.30 9.39 -11.57
N PRO A 44 2.37 8.98 -12.46
CA PRO A 44 1.38 7.97 -12.12
C PRO A 44 2.06 6.63 -11.82
N VAL A 45 1.61 5.97 -10.75
CA VAL A 45 2.05 4.62 -10.40
C VAL A 45 1.05 3.63 -10.99
N TYR A 46 1.53 2.72 -11.85
CA TYR A 46 0.72 1.67 -12.46
C TYR A 46 0.89 0.36 -11.70
N GLU A 47 -0.22 -0.32 -11.45
CA GLU A 47 -0.26 -1.63 -10.80
C GLU A 47 -1.01 -2.62 -11.68
N ALA A 48 -0.52 -3.86 -11.73
CA ALA A 48 -1.18 -4.97 -12.41
C ALA A 48 -1.38 -6.10 -11.41
N THR A 49 -2.63 -6.55 -11.26
CA THR A 49 -3.00 -7.61 -10.33
C THR A 49 -3.39 -8.86 -11.12
N LEU A 50 -2.87 -10.02 -10.71
CA LEU A 50 -3.18 -11.31 -11.30
C LEU A 50 -3.47 -12.33 -10.20
N ALA A 51 -4.58 -13.05 -10.33
CA ALA A 51 -4.88 -14.21 -9.50
C ALA A 51 -4.34 -15.48 -10.16
N ILE A 52 -3.55 -16.26 -9.41
CA ILE A 52 -2.97 -17.53 -9.87
C ILE A 52 -3.57 -18.66 -9.07
N LYS A 53 -4.18 -19.64 -9.75
CA LYS A 53 -4.70 -20.85 -9.13
C LYS A 53 -3.66 -21.97 -9.18
N ILE A 54 -3.47 -22.65 -8.05
CA ILE A 54 -2.61 -23.82 -7.97
C ILE A 54 -3.31 -25.00 -8.65
N GLY A 55 -2.55 -25.75 -9.46
CA GLY A 55 -3.04 -26.96 -10.11
C GLY A 55 -3.34 -28.05 -9.07
N ASN A 56 -4.34 -28.88 -9.35
CA ASN A 56 -4.68 -30.00 -8.51
C ASN A 56 -4.27 -31.31 -9.18
N ILE A 57 -3.76 -32.25 -8.38
CA ILE A 57 -3.58 -33.65 -8.77
C ILE A 57 -4.74 -34.47 -8.21
N ILE A 58 -5.04 -35.58 -8.89
CA ILE A 58 -6.03 -36.55 -8.41
C ILE A 58 -5.23 -37.60 -7.66
N ASP A 59 -5.48 -37.73 -6.37
CA ASP A 59 -4.95 -38.85 -5.61
C ASP A 59 -5.67 -40.13 -6.05
N ILE A 60 -4.90 -41.16 -6.41
CA ILE A 60 -5.41 -42.40 -6.99
C ILE A 60 -6.15 -43.22 -5.93
N ASP A 61 -5.77 -43.09 -4.66
CA ASP A 61 -6.33 -43.87 -3.56
C ASP A 61 -7.63 -43.25 -3.02
N THR A 62 -7.73 -41.92 -2.98
CA THR A 62 -8.89 -41.19 -2.45
C THR A 62 -9.81 -40.64 -3.54
N LEU A 63 -9.34 -40.56 -4.79
CA LEU A 63 -10.00 -39.88 -5.93
C LEU A 63 -10.31 -38.40 -5.67
N GLU A 64 -9.73 -37.82 -4.62
CA GLU A 64 -9.90 -36.41 -4.27
C GLU A 64 -8.88 -35.55 -5.03
N LYS A 65 -9.26 -34.27 -5.24
CA LYS A 65 -8.41 -33.28 -5.90
C LYS A 65 -7.61 -32.55 -4.83
N GLU A 66 -6.34 -32.88 -4.71
CA GLU A 66 -5.43 -32.20 -3.80
C GLU A 66 -4.59 -31.16 -4.56
N PRO A 67 -4.37 -29.96 -4.00
CA PRO A 67 -3.48 -28.99 -4.61
C PRO A 67 -2.05 -29.54 -4.61
N ILE A 68 -1.34 -29.37 -5.73
CA ILE A 68 0.05 -29.83 -5.89
C ILE A 68 0.96 -29.19 -4.83
N GLU A 69 0.65 -27.97 -4.42
CA GLU A 69 1.40 -27.21 -3.43
C GLU A 69 0.47 -26.36 -2.54
N SER A 70 0.96 -26.00 -1.37
CA SER A 70 0.28 -25.04 -0.49
C SER A 70 0.33 -23.61 -1.09
N PRO A 71 -0.74 -22.80 -1.02
CA PRO A 71 -0.73 -21.39 -1.39
C PRO A 71 0.43 -20.59 -0.78
N ILE A 72 0.82 -20.95 0.44
CA ILE A 72 1.90 -20.28 1.17
C ILE A 72 3.25 -20.63 0.53
N ALA A 73 3.52 -21.92 0.31
CA ALA A 73 4.75 -22.38 -0.32
C ALA A 73 4.91 -21.82 -1.74
N ALA A 74 3.84 -21.84 -2.53
CA ALA A 74 3.81 -21.24 -3.87
C ALA A 74 4.09 -19.73 -3.83
N SER A 75 3.49 -19.00 -2.87
CA SER A 75 3.74 -17.56 -2.72
C SER A 75 5.20 -17.23 -2.38
N GLN A 76 5.83 -18.03 -1.52
CA GLN A 76 7.23 -17.87 -1.15
C GLN A 76 8.16 -18.21 -2.31
N PHE A 77 7.85 -19.27 -3.04
CA PHE A 77 8.59 -19.66 -4.23
C PHE A 77 8.58 -18.56 -5.30
N LEU A 78 7.40 -17.97 -5.58
CA LEU A 78 7.25 -16.88 -6.56
C LEU A 78 7.98 -15.59 -6.14
N LYS A 79 8.08 -15.30 -4.83
CA LYS A 79 8.93 -14.21 -4.30
C LYS A 79 10.42 -14.56 -4.30
N GLY A 80 10.80 -15.77 -4.70
CA GLY A 80 12.16 -16.23 -4.71
C GLY A 80 13.05 -15.43 -5.68
N PRO A 81 14.34 -15.23 -5.34
CA PRO A 81 15.26 -14.41 -6.15
C PRO A 81 15.42 -14.96 -7.57
N GLN A 82 15.33 -16.28 -7.76
CA GLN A 82 15.47 -16.92 -9.06
C GLN A 82 14.39 -16.49 -10.05
N ILE A 83 13.12 -16.40 -9.58
CA ILE A 83 11.98 -15.96 -10.39
C ILE A 83 12.11 -14.46 -10.71
N LEU A 84 12.48 -13.65 -9.71
CA LEU A 84 12.68 -12.21 -9.90
C LEU A 84 13.82 -11.90 -10.87
N ILE A 85 14.95 -12.61 -10.78
CA ILE A 85 16.08 -12.46 -11.71
C ILE A 85 15.67 -12.85 -13.13
N GLY A 86 14.93 -13.96 -13.28
CA GLY A 86 14.39 -14.41 -14.56
C GLY A 86 13.50 -13.33 -15.18
N ALA A 87 12.52 -12.82 -14.43
CA ALA A 87 11.60 -11.78 -14.88
C ALA A 87 12.32 -10.47 -15.27
N ILE A 88 13.27 -10.00 -14.44
CA ILE A 88 14.06 -8.80 -14.73
C ILE A 88 14.83 -8.96 -16.05
N ARG A 89 15.45 -10.11 -16.27
CA ARG A 89 16.23 -10.38 -17.48
C ARG A 89 15.34 -10.50 -18.72
N ASP A 90 14.26 -11.26 -18.63
CA ASP A 90 13.40 -11.58 -19.77
C ASP A 90 12.60 -10.35 -20.22
N LEU A 91 12.15 -9.52 -19.27
CA LEU A 91 11.43 -8.27 -19.53
C LEU A 91 12.35 -7.04 -19.64
N LYS A 92 13.67 -7.23 -19.49
CA LYS A 92 14.70 -6.16 -19.53
C LYS A 92 14.37 -4.98 -18.62
N LEU A 93 13.98 -5.27 -17.37
CA LEU A 93 13.56 -4.26 -16.42
C LEU A 93 14.75 -3.46 -15.88
N PRO A 94 14.62 -2.13 -15.70
CA PRO A 94 15.69 -1.27 -15.19
C PRO A 94 15.76 -1.28 -13.65
N TYR A 95 15.61 -2.45 -13.02
CA TYR A 95 15.56 -2.60 -11.56
C TYR A 95 16.54 -3.66 -11.08
N THR A 96 17.09 -3.47 -9.88
CA THR A 96 17.80 -4.52 -9.15
C THR A 96 16.81 -5.53 -8.56
N VAL A 97 17.28 -6.73 -8.20
CA VAL A 97 16.44 -7.76 -7.58
C VAL A 97 15.77 -7.27 -6.29
N LYS A 98 16.47 -6.44 -5.51
CA LYS A 98 15.94 -5.87 -4.27
C LYS A 98 14.81 -4.88 -4.55
N GLU A 99 15.05 -3.92 -5.46
CA GLU A 99 14.05 -2.92 -5.84
C GLU A 99 12.82 -3.55 -6.49
N PHE A 100 13.02 -4.58 -7.31
CA PHE A 100 11.92 -5.31 -7.93
C PHE A 100 11.14 -6.15 -6.91
N GLY A 101 11.84 -6.82 -5.98
CA GLY A 101 11.20 -7.59 -4.91
C GLY A 101 10.32 -6.74 -4.00
N GLU A 102 10.68 -5.49 -3.73
CA GLU A 102 9.84 -4.55 -2.96
C GLU A 102 8.60 -4.07 -3.74
N LYS A 103 8.66 -4.10 -5.08
CA LYS A 103 7.53 -3.71 -5.96
C LYS A 103 6.55 -4.85 -6.23
N VAL A 104 6.95 -6.10 -5.97
CA VAL A 104 6.13 -7.29 -6.23
C VAL A 104 5.47 -7.76 -4.93
N SER A 105 4.16 -7.59 -4.84
CA SER A 105 3.36 -8.19 -3.76
C SER A 105 2.73 -9.51 -4.23
N ILE A 106 2.88 -10.55 -3.41
CA ILE A 106 2.22 -11.85 -3.61
C ILE A 106 1.61 -12.25 -2.27
N GLU A 107 0.31 -12.49 -2.27
CA GLU A 107 -0.47 -12.85 -1.10
C GLU A 107 -1.12 -14.22 -1.32
N PRO A 108 -0.97 -15.17 -0.37
CA PRO A 108 -1.62 -16.46 -0.47
C PRO A 108 -3.11 -16.30 -0.18
N ILE A 109 -3.96 -16.57 -1.17
CA ILE A 109 -5.40 -16.53 -1.00
C ILE A 109 -5.89 -17.92 -0.58
N ARG A 110 -6.47 -18.02 0.61
CA ARG A 110 -6.97 -19.28 1.19
C ARG A 110 -8.39 -19.62 0.75
N GLU A 111 -9.22 -18.62 0.49
CA GLU A 111 -10.62 -18.80 0.12
C GLU A 111 -10.84 -18.40 -1.34
N THR A 112 -11.11 -19.39 -2.19
CA THR A 112 -11.24 -19.24 -3.65
C THR A 112 -12.57 -18.66 -4.11
N GLU A 113 -13.52 -18.40 -3.21
CA GLU A 113 -14.87 -17.92 -3.58
C GLU A 113 -14.89 -16.49 -4.15
N ASN A 114 -13.87 -15.67 -3.91
CA ASN A 114 -13.89 -14.23 -4.23
C ASN A 114 -12.93 -13.78 -5.35
N LEU A 115 -12.34 -14.68 -6.13
CA LEU A 115 -11.28 -14.31 -7.09
C LEU A 115 -11.74 -14.18 -8.56
N VAL A 116 -13.01 -14.42 -8.86
CA VAL A 116 -13.55 -14.28 -10.23
C VAL A 116 -14.81 -13.41 -10.17
N GLN A 117 -14.63 -12.11 -10.41
CA GLN A 117 -15.66 -11.23 -10.97
C GLN A 117 -15.14 -10.69 -12.30
#